data_AF-A0A0C9SLE8-F1
#
_entry.id   AF-A0A0C9SLE8-F1
#
_cell.length_a   1.000
_cell.length_b   1.000
_cell.length_c   1.000
_cell.angle_alpha   90.00
_cell.angle_beta   90.00
_cell.angle_gamma   90.00
#
_symmetry.space_group_name_H-M   'P 1'
#
loop_
_entity.id
_entity.type
_entity.pdbx_description
1 polymer ?
#
loop_
_entity_poly.entity_id
_entity_poly.type
_entity_poly.pdbx_seq_one_letter_code
_entity_poly.pdbx_strand_id
1 'polypeptide(L)'
;MSQPHQPSPRTNSDHGSSWIKTDHNTYNIFRQYHGMFPTYDPENSAYFDQFSDSSTFSHVSDDCFHDRPWYGGFGSSLVEAIHQTYFAPFLNATTFHLMNWFYNSLSSKSLGDLDRLVNNVILADDFDRDDLQTFSAAREAKRLDDAHKCAESPVFSSADGWHETSIHITLNCESKPMEEAAAPKFAVEGLHYRKFTEVLKAAYREVAANTFHVAPFKLFWQPDEDEPPERIITELYTSDAMLQEHKNIKASRQESGC
;
A
#
# COMPACT_ATOMS: atom_id res chain seq x y z
N MET A 1 28.32 -3.65 10.42
CA MET A 1 28.69 -2.83 9.24
C MET A 1 29.28 -3.75 8.20
N SER A 2 28.46 -4.22 7.27
CA SER A 2 28.91 -4.93 6.07
C SER A 2 28.11 -4.34 4.91
N GLN A 3 28.82 -3.74 3.95
CA GLN A 3 28.18 -3.18 2.76
C GLN A 3 27.57 -4.31 1.92
N PRO A 4 26.34 -4.14 1.37
CA PRO A 4 25.85 -5.06 0.37
C PRO A 4 26.69 -4.90 -0.91
N HIS A 5 27.15 -6.03 -1.45
CA HIS A 5 27.93 -6.08 -2.69
C HIS A 5 27.09 -5.53 -3.86
N GLN A 6 27.55 -4.45 -4.48
CA GLN A 6 27.09 -4.06 -5.81
C GLN A 6 27.59 -5.08 -6.84
N PRO A 7 26.74 -5.58 -7.76
CA PRO A 7 27.20 -6.40 -8.87
C PRO A 7 28.03 -5.55 -9.84
N SER A 8 29.17 -6.09 -10.25
CA SER A 8 30.14 -5.42 -11.12
C SER A 8 29.69 -5.46 -12.59
N PRO A 9 29.79 -4.34 -13.34
CA PRO A 9 29.38 -4.32 -14.74
C PRO A 9 30.32 -5.15 -15.62
N ARG A 10 29.78 -6.07 -16.41
CA ARG A 10 30.46 -6.61 -17.61
C ARG A 10 30.10 -5.72 -18.81
N THR A 11 31.03 -4.88 -19.24
CA THR A 11 30.87 -4.07 -20.45
C THR A 11 31.22 -4.91 -21.68
N ASN A 12 30.21 -5.29 -22.46
CA ASN A 12 30.43 -5.64 -23.87
C ASN A 12 30.24 -4.36 -24.70
N SER A 13 31.33 -3.83 -25.21
CA SER A 13 31.37 -2.64 -26.05
C SER A 13 30.85 -2.96 -27.44
N ASP A 14 29.65 -2.47 -27.77
CA ASP A 14 29.30 -2.21 -29.16
C ASP A 14 28.40 -0.96 -29.26
N HIS A 15 28.80 -0.03 -30.12
CA HIS A 15 28.22 1.31 -30.22
C HIS A 15 26.90 1.27 -31.01
N GLY A 16 25.80 1.14 -30.27
CA GLY A 16 24.43 1.30 -30.78
C GLY A 16 23.41 0.91 -29.73
N SER A 17 22.89 1.87 -28.96
CA SER A 17 21.79 1.72 -27.98
C SER A 17 21.74 0.35 -27.26
N SER A 18 22.83 -0.02 -26.59
CA SER A 18 23.01 -1.37 -26.09
C SER A 18 22.19 -1.61 -24.82
N TRP A 19 21.50 -2.76 -24.79
CA TRP A 19 20.87 -3.27 -23.59
C TRP A 19 21.95 -3.83 -22.67
N ILE A 20 21.92 -3.43 -21.40
CA ILE A 20 22.87 -3.89 -20.37
C ILE A 20 22.15 -4.90 -19.49
N LYS A 21 22.78 -6.06 -19.25
CA LYS A 21 22.22 -7.17 -18.47
C LYS A 21 22.80 -7.19 -17.05
N THR A 22 21.98 -7.52 -16.06
CA THR A 22 22.47 -7.90 -14.72
C THR A 22 22.93 -9.35 -14.71
N ASP A 23 23.65 -9.74 -13.66
CA ASP A 23 23.83 -11.14 -13.31
C ASP A 23 22.49 -11.78 -12.92
N HIS A 24 22.41 -13.11 -13.01
CA HIS A 24 21.27 -13.90 -12.57
C HIS A 24 21.19 -13.95 -11.04
N ASN A 25 19.98 -13.87 -10.51
CA ASN A 25 19.73 -14.11 -9.08
C ASN A 25 19.63 -15.62 -8.78
N THR A 26 19.33 -15.97 -7.52
CA THR A 26 19.18 -17.37 -7.05
C THR A 26 18.08 -18.16 -7.77
N TYR A 27 17.19 -17.49 -8.49
CA TYR A 27 16.10 -18.08 -9.27
C TYR A 27 16.37 -18.08 -10.78
N ASN A 28 17.62 -17.79 -11.18
CA ASN A 28 18.03 -17.64 -12.57
C ASN A 28 17.24 -16.56 -13.33
N ILE A 29 16.84 -15.51 -12.60
CA ILE A 29 16.18 -14.33 -13.16
C ILE A 29 17.19 -13.20 -13.29
N PHE A 30 17.17 -12.50 -14.42
CA PHE A 30 18.04 -11.35 -14.68
C PHE A 30 17.27 -10.21 -15.36
N ARG A 31 17.83 -9.00 -15.28
CA ARG A 31 17.22 -7.78 -15.84
C ARG A 31 18.01 -7.28 -17.03
N GLN A 32 17.32 -6.61 -17.96
CA GLN A 32 17.94 -5.85 -19.04
C GLN A 32 17.47 -4.39 -19.00
N TYR A 33 18.44 -3.48 -18.87
CA TYR A 33 18.24 -2.04 -18.88
C TYR A 33 18.63 -1.43 -20.22
N HIS A 34 17.95 -0.36 -20.60
CA HIS A 34 18.25 0.35 -21.84
C HIS A 34 19.23 1.52 -21.58
N GLY A 35 20.45 1.41 -22.11
CA GLY A 35 21.44 2.49 -22.15
C GLY A 35 22.33 2.61 -20.91
N MET A 36 21.78 2.72 -19.70
CA MET A 36 22.55 2.80 -18.46
C MET A 36 21.86 2.05 -17.33
N PHE A 37 22.63 1.54 -16.37
CA PHE A 37 22.09 1.05 -15.11
C PHE A 37 21.47 2.19 -14.30
N PRO A 38 20.35 1.95 -13.60
CA PRO A 38 19.83 2.94 -12.68
C PRO A 38 20.81 3.14 -11.51
N THR A 39 20.90 4.37 -11.03
CA THR A 39 21.69 4.70 -9.83
C THR A 39 21.12 4.06 -8.57
N TYR A 40 19.86 3.60 -8.62
CA TYR A 40 19.12 3.07 -7.49
C TYR A 40 18.27 1.86 -7.91
N ASP A 41 18.32 0.79 -7.11
CA ASP A 41 17.53 -0.43 -7.29
C ASP A 41 16.86 -0.82 -5.96
N PRO A 42 15.53 -0.68 -5.84
CA PRO A 42 14.83 -0.91 -4.58
C PRO A 42 14.91 -2.36 -4.12
N GLU A 43 15.00 -3.34 -5.03
CA GLU A 43 15.05 -4.76 -4.65
C GLU A 43 16.37 -5.16 -3.97
N ASN A 44 17.44 -4.37 -4.12
CA ASN A 44 18.68 -4.62 -3.39
C ASN A 44 18.59 -4.21 -1.90
N SER A 45 17.49 -3.55 -1.51
CA SER A 45 17.21 -3.10 -0.15
C SER A 45 16.03 -3.82 0.53
N ALA A 46 15.29 -4.65 -0.23
CA ALA A 46 14.14 -5.36 0.27
C ALA A 46 14.57 -6.60 1.07
N TYR A 47 14.40 -6.56 2.39
CA TYR A 47 14.53 -7.75 3.24
C TYR A 47 13.31 -8.65 3.06
N PHE A 48 13.54 -9.97 3.06
CA PHE A 48 12.51 -11.00 2.83
C PHE A 48 11.29 -10.88 3.75
N ASP A 49 11.47 -10.32 4.95
CA ASP A 49 10.43 -10.11 5.96
C ASP A 49 9.30 -9.16 5.53
N GLN A 50 9.44 -8.47 4.39
CA GLN A 50 8.47 -7.49 3.88
C GLN A 50 7.45 -8.06 2.89
N PHE A 51 7.59 -9.32 2.45
CA PHE A 51 6.79 -9.91 1.36
C PHE A 51 5.69 -10.89 1.80
N SER A 52 5.53 -11.13 3.10
CA SER A 52 4.66 -12.19 3.61
C SER A 52 3.57 -11.66 4.55
N ASP A 53 2.60 -10.94 3.99
CA ASP A 53 1.28 -10.76 4.58
C ASP A 53 0.23 -11.30 3.58
N SER A 54 0.13 -12.63 3.47
CA SER A 54 -0.84 -13.29 2.59
C SER A 54 -2.23 -13.30 3.26
N SER A 55 -3.14 -12.50 2.70
CA SER A 55 -4.56 -12.41 3.07
C SER A 55 -5.46 -13.43 2.36
N THR A 56 -4.90 -14.48 1.75
CA THR A 56 -5.60 -15.41 0.84
C THR A 56 -6.34 -16.57 1.52
N PHE A 57 -6.47 -16.58 2.85
CA PHE A 57 -7.35 -17.58 3.51
C PHE A 57 -8.82 -17.17 3.38
N SER A 58 -9.64 -18.12 2.93
CA SER A 58 -11.00 -17.90 2.45
C SER A 58 -11.90 -17.17 3.45
N HIS A 59 -12.56 -16.12 2.95
CA HIS A 59 -13.69 -15.46 3.60
C HIS A 59 -14.79 -16.47 3.94
N VAL A 60 -15.06 -16.63 5.23
CA VAL A 60 -16.31 -17.23 5.71
C VAL A 60 -17.26 -16.07 5.97
N SER A 61 -18.43 -16.13 5.34
CA SER A 61 -19.50 -15.13 5.39
C SER A 61 -19.89 -14.71 6.82
N ASP A 62 -20.22 -13.42 6.98
CA ASP A 62 -20.53 -12.72 8.24
C ASP A 62 -21.63 -13.36 9.12
N ASP A 63 -22.45 -14.27 8.59
CA ASP A 63 -23.59 -14.83 9.33
C ASP A 63 -23.23 -15.94 10.33
N CYS A 64 -21.97 -16.37 10.43
CA CYS A 64 -21.60 -17.57 11.22
C CYS A 64 -20.76 -17.31 12.49
N PHE A 65 -20.20 -16.11 12.67
CA PHE A 65 -19.14 -15.88 13.68
C PHE A 65 -19.62 -15.33 15.03
N HIS A 66 -20.89 -14.98 15.18
CA HIS A 66 -21.32 -14.30 16.41
C HIS A 66 -21.58 -15.19 17.63
N ASP A 67 -21.67 -16.51 17.48
CA ASP A 67 -22.06 -17.39 18.60
C ASP A 67 -20.98 -18.32 19.15
N ARG A 68 -19.80 -18.43 18.51
CA ARG A 68 -18.75 -19.33 19.00
C ARG A 68 -17.47 -18.57 19.38
N PRO A 69 -17.04 -18.59 20.65
CA PRO A 69 -15.80 -17.94 21.06
C PRO A 69 -14.58 -18.58 20.37
N TRP A 70 -13.53 -17.78 20.12
CA TRP A 70 -12.30 -18.24 19.44
C TRP A 70 -11.68 -19.50 20.05
N TYR A 71 -11.79 -19.66 21.37
CA TYR A 71 -11.25 -20.82 22.09
C TYR A 71 -12.10 -22.09 21.94
N GLY A 72 -13.32 -22.00 21.38
CA GLY A 72 -14.24 -23.12 21.23
C GLY A 72 -13.76 -24.21 20.27
N GLY A 73 -12.76 -23.92 19.42
CA GLY A 73 -12.11 -24.88 18.52
C GLY A 73 -10.98 -25.70 19.16
N PHE A 74 -10.47 -25.30 20.33
CA PHE A 74 -9.32 -25.95 20.98
C PHE A 74 -9.71 -27.14 21.89
N GLY A 75 -11.00 -27.44 22.02
CA GLY A 75 -11.52 -28.58 22.78
C GLY A 75 -12.00 -28.25 24.19
N SER A 76 -12.66 -29.23 24.82
CA SER A 76 -13.35 -29.05 26.11
C SER A 76 -12.43 -28.70 27.28
N SER A 77 -11.15 -29.09 27.23
CA SER A 77 -10.19 -28.79 28.31
C SER A 77 -9.89 -27.28 28.42
N LEU A 78 -9.78 -26.57 27.30
CA LEU A 78 -9.55 -25.12 27.34
C LEU A 78 -10.81 -24.37 27.75
N VAL A 79 -11.97 -24.85 27.30
CA VAL A 79 -13.28 -24.32 27.71
C VAL A 79 -13.45 -24.45 29.23
N GLU A 80 -13.18 -25.63 29.80
CA GLU A 80 -13.23 -25.88 31.24
C GLU A 80 -12.23 -25.00 32.01
N ALA A 81 -10.99 -24.86 31.50
CA ALA A 81 -9.99 -23.99 32.11
C ALA A 81 -10.45 -22.52 32.15
N ILE A 82 -11.10 -22.03 31.09
CA ILE A 82 -11.69 -20.67 31.07
C ILE A 82 -12.87 -20.57 32.05
N HIS A 83 -13.70 -21.59 32.19
CA HIS A 83 -14.78 -21.57 33.19
C HIS A 83 -14.25 -21.50 34.64
N GLN A 84 -13.12 -22.14 34.93
CA GLN A 84 -12.50 -22.11 36.25
C GLN A 84 -11.64 -20.86 36.47
N THR A 85 -10.90 -20.45 35.45
CA THR A 85 -10.02 -19.28 35.42
C THR A 85 -10.26 -18.53 34.12
N TYR A 86 -11.11 -17.51 34.14
CA TYR A 86 -11.61 -16.82 32.93
C TYR A 86 -10.53 -16.23 32.03
N PHE A 87 -9.30 -16.07 32.53
CA PHE A 87 -8.17 -15.54 31.77
C PHE A 87 -7.17 -16.61 31.30
N ALA A 88 -7.37 -17.89 31.61
CA ALA A 88 -6.57 -18.97 31.05
C ALA A 88 -6.73 -19.01 29.51
N PRO A 89 -5.68 -19.32 28.74
CA PRO A 89 -4.35 -19.79 29.16
C PRO A 89 -3.36 -18.66 29.49
N PHE A 90 -3.82 -17.40 29.52
CA PHE A 90 -2.96 -16.26 29.80
C PHE A 90 -2.73 -16.08 31.29
N LEU A 91 -1.70 -15.29 31.64
CA LEU A 91 -1.28 -15.12 33.04
C LEU A 91 -2.10 -14.10 33.81
N ASN A 92 -2.89 -13.27 33.13
CA ASN A 92 -3.72 -12.24 33.75
C ASN A 92 -4.87 -11.83 32.82
N ALA A 93 -5.86 -11.16 33.42
CA ALA A 93 -7.07 -10.69 32.73
C ALA A 93 -6.79 -9.68 31.62
N THR A 94 -5.81 -8.78 31.80
CA THR A 94 -5.46 -7.76 30.80
C THR A 94 -5.01 -8.41 29.49
N THR A 95 -4.09 -9.37 29.57
CA THR A 95 -3.62 -10.14 28.42
C THR A 95 -4.76 -10.93 27.79
N PHE A 96 -5.64 -11.52 28.60
CA PHE A 96 -6.84 -12.19 28.08
C PHE A 96 -7.73 -11.24 27.28
N HIS A 97 -8.05 -10.04 27.78
CA HIS A 97 -8.92 -9.10 27.06
C HIS A 97 -8.30 -8.65 25.73
N LEU A 98 -6.99 -8.40 25.70
CA LEU A 98 -6.26 -8.04 24.47
C LEU A 98 -6.31 -9.18 23.43
N MET A 99 -5.96 -10.39 23.85
CA MET A 99 -5.93 -11.56 22.97
C MET A 99 -7.35 -11.99 22.55
N ASN A 100 -8.33 -11.85 23.43
CA ASN A 100 -9.72 -12.11 23.13
C ASN A 100 -10.27 -11.10 22.11
N TRP A 101 -9.94 -9.81 22.23
CA TRP A 101 -10.28 -8.83 21.20
C TRP A 101 -9.60 -9.15 19.87
N PHE A 102 -8.31 -9.52 19.90
CA PHE A 102 -7.55 -9.86 18.70
C PHE A 102 -8.17 -11.05 17.94
N TYR A 103 -8.51 -12.14 18.63
CA TYR A 103 -9.04 -13.34 17.99
C TYR A 103 -10.52 -13.28 17.60
N ASN A 104 -11.33 -12.41 18.22
CA ASN A 104 -12.75 -12.24 17.86
C ASN A 104 -12.97 -11.18 16.76
N SER A 105 -11.91 -10.60 16.19
CA SER A 105 -12.04 -9.67 15.06
C SER A 105 -12.01 -10.41 13.73
N LEU A 106 -12.90 -10.02 12.81
CA LEU A 106 -12.77 -10.36 11.39
C LEU A 106 -11.43 -9.82 10.88
N SER A 107 -10.71 -10.66 10.15
CA SER A 107 -9.25 -10.69 10.04
C SER A 107 -8.63 -9.57 9.20
N SER A 108 -7.76 -8.79 9.85
CA SER A 108 -6.68 -8.01 9.22
C SER A 108 -5.59 -7.58 10.24
N LYS A 109 -5.62 -8.11 11.47
CA LYS A 109 -4.73 -7.69 12.56
C LYS A 109 -3.54 -8.64 12.60
N SER A 110 -2.32 -8.08 12.58
CA SER A 110 -1.11 -8.85 12.86
C SER A 110 -0.79 -8.84 14.36
N LEU A 111 -0.01 -9.82 14.84
CA LEU A 111 0.53 -9.78 16.20
C LEU A 111 1.36 -8.50 16.43
N GLY A 112 2.06 -8.02 15.40
CA GLY A 112 2.78 -6.75 15.45
C GLY A 112 1.87 -5.54 15.65
N ASP A 113 0.66 -5.54 15.10
CA ASP A 113 -0.32 -4.47 15.34
C ASP A 113 -0.86 -4.50 16.77
N LEU A 114 -1.00 -5.70 17.36
CA LEU A 114 -1.35 -5.81 18.77
C LEU A 114 -0.24 -5.27 19.68
N ASP A 115 1.03 -5.57 19.37
CA ASP A 115 2.18 -5.01 20.09
C ASP A 115 2.22 -3.48 19.95
N ARG A 116 1.93 -2.93 18.77
CA ARG A 116 1.83 -1.48 18.55
C ARG A 116 0.67 -0.86 19.34
N LEU A 117 -0.49 -1.53 19.42
CA LEU A 117 -1.60 -1.07 20.25
C LEU A 117 -1.19 -0.95 21.72
N VAL A 118 -0.44 -1.92 22.25
CA VAL A 118 0.02 -1.86 23.63
C VAL A 118 1.07 -0.77 23.82
N ASN A 119 2.13 -0.78 23.02
CA ASN A 119 3.29 0.07 23.25
C ASN A 119 3.07 1.53 22.83
N ASN A 120 2.34 1.77 21.75
CA ASN A 120 2.20 3.12 21.17
C ASN A 120 0.86 3.78 21.50
N VAL A 121 -0.11 3.04 22.05
CA VAL A 121 -1.42 3.60 22.44
C VAL A 121 -1.61 3.47 23.94
N ILE A 122 -1.69 2.26 24.48
CA ILE A 122 -2.04 2.06 25.90
C ILE A 122 -0.93 2.55 26.84
N LEU A 123 0.33 2.44 26.43
CA LEU A 123 1.50 2.87 27.21
C LEU A 123 2.05 4.24 26.78
N ALA A 124 1.37 4.97 25.89
CA ALA A 124 1.80 6.31 25.52
C ALA A 124 1.71 7.27 26.72
N ASP A 125 2.66 8.20 26.84
CA ASP A 125 2.75 9.12 28.00
C ASP A 125 1.53 10.04 28.15
N ASP A 126 0.86 10.32 27.04
CA ASP A 126 -0.34 11.17 26.94
C ASP A 126 -1.65 10.37 26.89
N PHE A 127 -1.59 9.04 27.07
CA PHE A 127 -2.78 8.20 27.11
C PHE A 127 -3.51 8.35 28.46
N ASP A 128 -4.72 8.90 28.41
CA ASP A 128 -5.64 8.91 29.53
C ASP A 128 -6.71 7.82 29.38
N ARG A 129 -6.74 6.91 30.34
CA ARG A 129 -7.77 5.87 30.40
C ARG A 129 -9.17 6.47 30.59
N ASP A 130 -9.30 7.61 31.27
CA ASP A 130 -10.60 8.20 31.57
C ASP A 130 -11.30 8.76 30.32
N ASP A 131 -10.54 9.14 29.30
CA ASP A 131 -11.08 9.55 28.00
C ASP A 131 -11.85 8.40 27.30
N LEU A 132 -11.47 7.15 27.58
CA LEU A 132 -12.15 5.97 27.02
C LEU A 132 -13.56 5.76 27.59
N GLN A 133 -13.89 6.35 28.75
CA GLN A 133 -15.21 6.19 29.34
C GLN A 133 -16.32 6.78 28.45
N THR A 134 -15.98 7.83 27.70
CA THR A 134 -16.92 8.49 26.77
C THR A 134 -16.64 8.16 25.32
N PHE A 135 -15.56 7.43 25.01
CA PHE A 135 -15.13 7.13 23.65
C PHE A 135 -16.20 6.40 22.82
N SER A 136 -16.31 6.76 21.55
CA SER A 136 -17.16 6.09 20.58
C SER A 136 -16.55 6.18 19.20
N ALA A 137 -16.15 5.04 18.62
CA ALA A 137 -15.54 4.99 17.30
C ALA A 137 -16.42 5.64 16.21
N ALA A 138 -17.74 5.44 16.26
CA ALA A 138 -18.67 6.05 15.32
C ALA A 138 -18.73 7.59 15.45
N ARG A 139 -18.62 8.12 16.68
CA ARG A 139 -18.60 9.56 16.91
C ARG A 139 -17.31 10.19 16.44
N GLU A 140 -16.16 9.56 16.72
CA GLU A 140 -14.87 10.08 16.27
C GLU A 140 -14.70 9.97 14.75
N ALA A 141 -15.23 8.92 14.12
CA ALA A 141 -15.31 8.82 12.65
C ALA A 141 -16.15 9.98 12.07
N LYS A 142 -17.34 10.22 12.62
CA LYS A 142 -18.18 11.36 12.21
C LYS A 142 -17.48 12.71 12.43
N ARG A 143 -16.75 12.87 13.54
CA ARG A 143 -15.98 14.09 13.82
C ARG A 143 -14.90 14.32 12.76
N LEU A 144 -14.22 13.27 12.31
CA LEU A 144 -13.26 13.34 11.22
C LEU A 144 -13.93 13.69 9.88
N ASP A 145 -15.08 13.08 9.57
CA ASP A 145 -15.86 13.40 8.37
C ASP A 145 -16.31 14.87 8.36
N ASP A 146 -16.72 15.39 9.53
CA ASP A 146 -17.14 16.77 9.71
C ASP A 146 -15.95 17.76 9.82
N ALA A 147 -14.71 17.27 9.94
CA ALA A 147 -13.54 18.11 10.20
C ALA A 147 -13.28 19.13 9.07
N HIS A 148 -13.62 18.81 7.82
CA HIS A 148 -13.47 19.73 6.69
C HIS A 148 -14.37 20.97 6.79
N LYS A 149 -15.41 20.95 7.64
CA LYS A 149 -16.37 22.05 7.79
C LYS A 149 -15.83 23.17 8.68
N CYS A 150 -14.76 22.92 9.43
CA CYS A 150 -14.12 23.90 10.30
C CYS A 150 -13.02 24.64 9.52
N ALA A 151 -13.09 25.97 9.50
CA ALA A 151 -12.13 26.81 8.78
C ALA A 151 -10.68 26.72 9.31
N GLU A 152 -10.50 26.27 10.55
CA GLU A 152 -9.18 26.09 11.19
C GLU A 152 -8.67 24.64 11.07
N SER A 153 -9.42 23.75 10.42
CA SER A 153 -9.02 22.35 10.29
C SER A 153 -7.81 22.20 9.36
N PRO A 154 -6.82 21.38 9.73
CA PRO A 154 -5.73 21.04 8.82
C PRO A 154 -6.18 20.10 7.69
N VAL A 155 -7.37 19.50 7.81
CA VAL A 155 -7.92 18.57 6.82
C VAL A 155 -8.22 19.32 5.52
N PHE A 156 -7.67 18.83 4.41
CA PHE A 156 -7.73 19.47 3.09
C PHE A 156 -7.10 20.87 3.02
N SER A 157 -6.04 21.10 3.80
CA SER A 157 -5.28 22.36 3.75
C SER A 157 -4.73 22.66 2.36
N SER A 158 -4.83 23.93 1.94
CA SER A 158 -4.23 24.42 0.70
C SER A 158 -2.70 24.33 0.70
N ALA A 159 -2.07 24.34 1.89
CA ALA A 159 -0.62 24.14 2.03
C ALA A 159 -0.17 22.74 1.56
N ASP A 160 -1.06 21.74 1.64
CA ASP A 160 -0.80 20.36 1.19
C ASP A 160 -1.24 20.12 -0.27
N GLY A 161 -1.57 21.20 -0.98
CA GLY A 161 -1.94 21.18 -2.39
C GLY A 161 -3.40 20.79 -2.64
N TRP A 162 -4.26 20.86 -1.63
CA TRP A 162 -5.70 20.74 -1.80
C TRP A 162 -6.30 22.04 -2.34
N HIS A 163 -7.25 21.89 -3.26
CA HIS A 163 -7.98 22.98 -3.87
C HIS A 163 -9.47 22.68 -3.82
N GLU A 164 -10.27 23.69 -3.51
CA GLU A 164 -11.72 23.61 -3.56
C GLU A 164 -12.23 24.19 -4.87
N THR A 165 -13.18 23.50 -5.52
CA THR A 165 -13.83 23.96 -6.74
C THR A 165 -15.28 23.50 -6.79
N SER A 166 -16.06 24.13 -7.67
CA SER A 166 -17.39 23.65 -8.02
C SER A 166 -17.39 23.09 -9.44
N ILE A 167 -17.97 21.91 -9.65
CA ILE A 167 -18.10 21.28 -10.96
C ILE A 167 -19.57 21.07 -11.33
N HIS A 168 -19.85 20.88 -12.61
CA HIS A 168 -21.18 20.53 -13.08
C HIS A 168 -21.12 19.14 -13.71
N ILE A 169 -21.87 18.18 -13.15
CA ILE A 169 -22.00 16.83 -13.69
C ILE A 169 -23.26 16.74 -14.55
N THR A 170 -23.17 16.11 -15.72
CA THR A 170 -24.33 15.83 -16.57
C THR A 170 -25.08 14.61 -16.03
N LEU A 171 -26.38 14.74 -15.86
CA LEU A 171 -27.24 13.67 -15.35
C LEU A 171 -27.92 12.93 -16.51
N ASN A 172 -28.08 11.62 -16.35
CA ASN A 172 -28.86 10.82 -17.29
C ASN A 172 -30.34 11.24 -17.24
N CYS A 173 -30.97 11.37 -18.41
CA CYS A 173 -32.42 11.58 -18.48
C CYS A 173 -33.12 10.22 -18.49
N GLU A 174 -33.79 9.86 -17.39
CA GLU A 174 -34.42 8.53 -17.24
C GLU A 174 -35.59 8.29 -18.19
N SER A 175 -36.26 9.35 -18.66
CA SER A 175 -37.54 9.23 -19.36
C SER A 175 -37.43 9.27 -20.88
N LYS A 176 -36.39 9.87 -21.47
CA LYS A 176 -36.21 10.00 -22.92
C LYS A 176 -34.73 10.07 -23.31
N PRO A 177 -34.33 9.46 -24.44
CA PRO A 177 -33.02 9.70 -25.03
C PRO A 177 -32.88 11.20 -25.33
N MET A 178 -31.79 11.80 -24.86
CA MET A 178 -31.50 13.23 -25.01
C MET A 178 -30.04 13.40 -25.44
N GLU A 179 -29.76 14.44 -26.22
CA GLU A 179 -28.38 14.82 -26.53
C GLU A 179 -27.65 15.28 -25.25
N GLU A 180 -26.37 14.93 -25.12
CA GLU A 180 -25.57 15.23 -23.93
C GLU A 180 -25.52 16.73 -23.60
N ALA A 181 -25.52 17.60 -24.61
CA ALA A 181 -25.52 19.05 -24.42
C ALA A 181 -26.82 19.58 -23.78
N ALA A 182 -27.94 18.89 -23.97
CA ALA A 182 -29.24 19.25 -23.41
C ALA A 182 -29.52 18.56 -22.06
N ALA A 183 -28.67 17.62 -21.65
CA ALA A 183 -28.82 16.89 -20.40
C ALA A 183 -28.82 17.85 -19.19
N PRO A 184 -29.67 17.60 -18.17
CA PRO A 184 -29.64 18.36 -16.93
C PRO A 184 -28.25 18.32 -16.30
N LYS A 185 -27.78 19.48 -15.83
CA LYS A 185 -26.51 19.60 -15.12
C LYS A 185 -26.78 19.78 -13.64
N PHE A 186 -26.05 19.04 -12.82
CA PHE A 186 -26.08 19.17 -11.36
C PHE A 186 -24.78 19.81 -10.89
N ALA A 187 -24.90 20.92 -10.14
CA ALA A 187 -23.76 21.58 -9.56
C ALA A 187 -23.33 20.83 -8.29
N VAL A 188 -22.06 20.41 -8.26
CA VAL A 188 -21.39 19.87 -7.08
C VAL A 188 -20.47 20.96 -6.56
N GLU A 189 -20.84 21.56 -5.43
CA GLU A 189 -20.04 22.56 -4.74
C GLU A 189 -19.13 21.89 -3.70
N GLY A 190 -18.05 22.58 -3.32
CA GLY A 190 -17.13 22.12 -2.27
C GLY A 190 -16.28 20.89 -2.63
N LEU A 191 -16.07 20.64 -3.92
CA LEU A 191 -15.24 19.54 -4.37
C LEU A 191 -13.77 19.85 -4.07
N HIS A 192 -13.17 19.04 -3.21
CA HIS A 192 -11.75 19.10 -2.93
C HIS A 192 -10.96 18.20 -3.89
N TYR A 193 -9.93 18.75 -4.52
CA TYR A 193 -9.05 18.00 -5.41
C TYR A 193 -7.59 18.39 -5.20
N ARG A 194 -6.67 17.48 -5.58
CA ARG A 194 -5.25 17.77 -5.74
C ARG A 194 -4.89 17.63 -7.21
N LYS A 195 -4.02 18.51 -7.70
CA LYS A 195 -3.44 18.34 -9.04
C LYS A 195 -2.64 17.04 -9.07
N PHE A 196 -2.82 16.23 -10.11
CA PHE A 196 -2.11 14.96 -10.24
C PHE A 196 -0.59 15.09 -10.10
N THR A 197 -0.01 16.17 -10.63
CA THR A 197 1.42 16.48 -10.48
C THR A 197 1.84 16.74 -9.04
N GLU A 198 1.01 17.36 -8.21
CA GLU A 198 1.28 17.57 -6.79
C GLU A 198 1.13 16.28 -5.98
N VAL A 199 0.20 15.39 -6.38
CA VAL A 199 0.08 14.04 -5.82
C VAL A 199 1.36 13.24 -6.12
N LEU A 200 1.84 13.26 -7.36
CA LEU A 200 3.10 12.61 -7.74
C LEU A 200 4.28 13.16 -6.95
N LYS A 201 4.44 14.49 -6.88
CA LYS A 201 5.54 15.11 -6.10
C LYS A 201 5.49 14.72 -4.63
N ALA A 202 4.30 14.67 -4.03
CA ALA A 202 4.13 14.25 -2.64
C ALA A 202 4.56 12.79 -2.45
N ALA A 203 4.08 11.88 -3.31
CA ALA A 203 4.45 10.47 -3.25
C ALA A 203 5.97 10.25 -3.36
N TYR A 204 6.66 11.00 -4.24
CA TYR A 204 8.12 10.92 -4.40
C TYR A 204 8.93 11.63 -3.29
N ARG A 205 8.29 12.40 -2.41
CA ARG A 205 8.94 12.99 -1.22
C ARG A 205 8.88 12.07 0.00
N GLU A 206 7.99 11.09 0.00
CA GLU A 206 7.86 10.14 1.10
C GLU A 206 9.04 9.17 1.13
N VAL A 207 9.36 8.67 2.33
CA VAL A 207 10.41 7.64 2.51
C VAL A 207 10.07 6.37 1.73
N ALA A 208 8.78 6.09 1.56
CA ALA A 208 8.29 4.97 0.76
C ALA A 208 8.69 5.07 -0.73
N ALA A 209 8.98 6.25 -1.26
CA ALA A 209 9.45 6.40 -2.64
C ALA A 209 10.75 5.62 -2.92
N ASN A 210 11.52 5.31 -1.87
CA ASN A 210 12.67 4.44 -1.98
C ASN A 210 12.29 3.02 -2.43
N THR A 211 11.05 2.56 -2.36
CA THR A 211 10.69 1.23 -2.90
C THR A 211 10.29 1.28 -4.37
N PHE A 212 10.22 2.46 -5.00
CA PHE A 212 9.70 2.60 -6.36
C PHE A 212 10.77 2.31 -7.43
N HIS A 213 10.38 1.53 -8.44
CA HIS A 213 11.17 1.36 -9.66
C HIS A 213 10.95 2.53 -10.62
N VAL A 214 11.84 3.51 -10.57
CA VAL A 214 11.77 4.71 -11.42
C VAL A 214 12.23 4.45 -12.86
N ALA A 215 13.14 3.48 -13.06
CA ALA A 215 13.64 3.11 -14.37
C ALA A 215 13.05 1.76 -14.81
N PRO A 216 12.32 1.70 -15.93
CA PRO A 216 11.79 0.43 -16.42
C PRO A 216 12.90 -0.46 -16.98
N PHE A 217 12.68 -1.77 -16.91
CA PHE A 217 13.60 -2.80 -17.38
C PHE A 217 12.84 -4.00 -17.94
N LYS A 218 13.53 -4.83 -18.72
CA LYS A 218 13.00 -6.15 -19.09
C LYS A 218 13.43 -7.17 -18.04
N LEU A 219 12.53 -8.02 -17.61
CA LEU A 219 12.82 -9.14 -16.71
C LEU A 219 12.84 -10.43 -17.51
N PHE A 220 13.83 -11.29 -17.29
CA PHE A 220 13.95 -12.57 -17.98
C PHE A 220 14.24 -13.69 -17.00
N TRP A 221 13.73 -14.87 -17.30
CA TRP A 221 14.10 -16.11 -16.63
C TRP A 221 14.82 -17.03 -17.61
N GLN A 222 15.91 -17.63 -17.16
CA GLN A 222 16.72 -18.51 -17.99
C GLN A 222 17.34 -19.60 -17.10
N PRO A 223 16.71 -20.77 -16.96
CA PRO A 223 17.16 -21.81 -16.03
C PRO A 223 18.49 -22.46 -16.44
N ASP A 224 18.77 -22.53 -17.74
CA ASP A 224 20.00 -23.06 -18.33
C ASP A 224 20.60 -22.03 -19.31
N GLU A 225 21.93 -21.85 -19.30
CA GLU A 225 22.62 -20.94 -20.23
C GLU A 225 22.46 -21.37 -21.69
N ASP A 226 22.24 -22.67 -21.93
CA ASP A 226 22.04 -23.24 -23.27
C ASP A 226 20.61 -23.04 -23.80
N GLU A 227 19.64 -22.69 -22.94
CA GLU A 227 18.25 -22.43 -23.32
C GLU A 227 17.98 -20.93 -23.55
N PRO A 228 17.09 -20.57 -24.48
CA PRO A 228 16.76 -19.17 -24.72
C PRO A 228 16.03 -18.54 -23.52
N PRO A 229 16.36 -17.29 -23.13
CA PRO A 229 15.71 -16.62 -22.00
C PRO A 229 14.24 -16.30 -22.29
N GLU A 230 13.36 -16.57 -21.32
CA GLU A 230 11.93 -16.27 -21.37
C GLU A 230 11.62 -14.90 -20.78
N ARG A 231 10.79 -14.10 -21.47
CA ARG A 231 10.42 -12.75 -21.01
C ARG A 231 9.34 -12.82 -19.93
N ILE A 232 9.61 -12.18 -18.80
CA ILE A 232 8.65 -12.00 -17.71
C ILE A 232 8.09 -10.57 -17.73
N ILE A 233 6.78 -10.46 -17.50
CA ILE A 233 6.07 -9.20 -17.25
C ILE A 233 5.21 -9.43 -16.00
N THR A 234 5.58 -8.80 -14.89
CA THR A 234 4.82 -8.86 -13.62
C THR A 234 4.17 -7.53 -13.31
N GLU A 235 4.93 -6.45 -13.48
CA GLU A 235 4.54 -5.10 -13.09
C GLU A 235 4.60 -4.13 -14.26
N LEU A 236 3.95 -2.97 -14.12
CA LEU A 236 3.91 -1.94 -15.16
C LEU A 236 5.31 -1.50 -15.61
N TYR A 237 6.26 -1.35 -14.68
CA TYR A 237 7.65 -0.96 -15.00
C TYR A 237 8.46 -2.05 -15.70
N THR A 238 7.92 -3.28 -15.80
CA THR A 238 8.50 -4.37 -16.60
C THR A 238 7.84 -4.54 -17.98
N SER A 239 6.78 -3.77 -18.25
CA SER A 239 6.01 -3.85 -19.49
C SER A 239 6.70 -3.18 -20.68
N ASP A 240 6.37 -3.64 -21.89
CA ASP A 240 6.89 -3.02 -23.11
C ASP A 240 6.33 -1.61 -23.34
N ALA A 241 5.11 -1.32 -22.86
CA ALA A 241 4.50 0.00 -22.92
C ALA A 241 5.32 1.03 -22.12
N MET A 242 5.70 0.69 -20.88
CA MET A 242 6.51 1.58 -20.05
C MET A 242 7.93 1.77 -20.61
N LEU A 243 8.53 0.70 -21.17
CA LEU A 243 9.83 0.80 -21.83
C LEU A 243 9.79 1.72 -23.06
N GLN A 244 8.72 1.64 -23.85
CA GLN A 244 8.54 2.50 -25.01
C GLN A 244 8.34 3.96 -24.58
N GLU A 245 7.51 4.21 -23.58
CA GLU A 245 7.25 5.57 -23.12
C GLU A 245 8.50 6.20 -22.49
N HIS A 246 9.27 5.44 -21.72
CA HIS A 246 10.55 5.91 -21.18
C HIS A 246 11.55 6.29 -22.28
N LYS A 247 11.56 5.57 -23.41
CA LYS A 247 12.34 5.95 -24.58
C LYS A 247 11.83 7.24 -25.22
N ASN A 248 10.51 7.39 -25.36
CA ASN A 248 9.90 8.60 -25.92
C ASN A 248 10.25 9.83 -25.07
N ILE A 249 10.11 9.73 -23.75
CA ILE A 249 10.45 10.81 -22.81
C ILE A 249 11.93 11.17 -22.90
N LYS A 250 12.84 10.18 -22.89
CA LYS A 250 14.28 10.44 -23.05
C LYS A 250 14.67 11.04 -24.40
N ALA A 251 13.90 10.76 -25.44
CA ALA A 251 14.11 11.31 -26.78
C ALA A 251 13.49 12.71 -26.96
N SER A 252 12.53 13.09 -26.10
CA SER A 252 11.93 14.42 -26.12
C SER A 252 12.95 15.50 -25.74
N ARG A 253 12.86 16.68 -26.38
CA ARG A 253 13.72 17.83 -26.00
C ARG A 253 13.33 18.27 -24.60
N GLN A 254 14.33 18.43 -23.73
CA GLN A 254 14.11 19.10 -22.45
C GLN A 254 13.55 20.50 -22.73
N GLU A 255 12.39 20.81 -22.14
CA GLU A 255 11.85 22.16 -22.17
C GLU A 255 12.86 23.10 -21.49
N SER A 256 13.23 24.17 -22.18
CA SER A 256 14.15 25.18 -21.66
C SER A 256 13.50 25.88 -20.46
N GLY A 257 13.89 25.48 -19.24
CA GLY A 257 13.43 26.09 -17.99
C GLY A 257 13.20 25.16 -16.79
N CYS A 258 13.46 23.86 -16.91
CA CYS A 258 13.49 22.93 -15.77
C CYS A 258 14.89 22.76 -15.18
#